data_AF-A0A1G1PLP8-F1
#
_entry.id   AF-A0A1G1PLP8-F1
#
_cell.length_a   1.000
_cell.length_b   1.000
_cell.length_c   1.000
_cell.angle_alpha   90.00
_cell.angle_beta   90.00
_cell.angle_gamma   90.00
#
_symmetry.space_group_name_H-M   'P 1'
#
loop_
_entity.id
_entity.type
_entity.pdbx_description
1 polymer ?
#
loop_
_entity_poly.entity_id
_entity_poly.type
_entity_poly.pdbx_seq_one_letter_code
_entity_poly.pdbx_strand_id
1 'polypeptide(L)'
;MRIISIANQKGGCGKTTTAVNLAAALAANGRKVLLIDFDPQAHATVGLNIEAKKNIYHCLSKLTPQKAALEDIIVNVSINLDLAPSNIILTTIEQELANEIGRENRLQETLSAISNSNYDYAIIDCPPNLGILTVNAICASNEVIIPVEPSRFSVEGLGRLIDIINLIKERLEHRVDFKVLVTIFDSRLKYGFKILADLRNRFRESMFSTIIHVNVKLKESQSFGSSVFDFDKYSRGAKDYYSLSKEMIKTEAQGEPLKVKIQELIEEHLPKLAEITVKLNLPGAREVYVAGDFNNWRTDKDAAMADNHGSWIKSLRLEPGQQYRYRFIVDGKWITDPENPFQEKNPYGEFDSLLKI
;
A
#
# COMPACT_ATOMS: atom_id res chain seq x y z
N MET A 1 -4.09 9.01 3.99
CA MET A 1 -3.82 8.06 5.09
C MET A 1 -2.60 7.22 4.78
N ARG A 2 -1.58 7.19 5.66
CA ARG A 2 -0.41 6.31 5.59
C ARG A 2 -0.64 5.07 6.47
N ILE A 3 -0.63 3.89 5.88
CA ILE A 3 -0.92 2.62 6.57
C ILE A 3 0.40 1.91 6.87
N ILE A 4 0.62 1.57 8.14
CA ILE A 4 1.89 1.06 8.63
C ILE A 4 1.66 -0.19 9.48
N SER A 5 2.24 -1.32 9.07
CA SER A 5 2.21 -2.55 9.85
C SER A 5 3.39 -2.66 10.80
N ILE A 6 3.16 -3.12 12.02
CA ILE A 6 4.20 -3.46 12.98
C ILE A 6 4.36 -4.99 13.01
N ALA A 7 5.33 -5.52 12.25
CA ALA A 7 5.44 -6.96 12.01
C ALA A 7 6.82 -7.53 12.39
N ASN A 8 6.83 -8.72 12.99
CA ASN A 8 8.00 -9.55 13.26
C ASN A 8 7.56 -10.95 13.73
N GLN A 9 8.20 -11.99 13.19
CA GLN A 9 7.99 -13.39 13.59
C GLN A 9 8.32 -13.66 15.06
N LYS A 10 9.26 -12.91 15.66
CA LYS A 10 9.66 -13.15 17.06
C LYS A 10 8.58 -12.62 18.02
N GLY A 11 8.10 -13.47 18.93
CA GLY A 11 7.35 -13.03 20.10
C GLY A 11 8.21 -12.15 21.02
N GLY A 12 7.62 -11.13 21.64
CA GLY A 12 8.31 -10.31 22.64
C GLY A 12 9.35 -9.31 22.12
N CYS A 13 9.44 -9.05 20.81
CA CYS A 13 10.30 -7.98 20.26
C CYS A 13 9.71 -6.56 20.40
N GLY A 14 8.54 -6.42 21.02
CA GLY A 14 7.90 -5.14 21.27
C GLY A 14 6.94 -4.66 20.18
N LYS A 15 6.31 -5.56 19.40
CA LYS A 15 5.29 -5.20 18.37
C LYS A 15 4.13 -4.39 18.93
N THR A 16 3.31 -4.99 19.79
CA THR A 16 2.16 -4.32 20.44
C THR A 16 2.59 -3.08 21.21
N THR A 17 3.69 -3.16 21.96
CA THR A 17 4.23 -2.00 22.69
C THR A 17 4.59 -0.86 21.72
N THR A 18 5.15 -1.17 20.55
CA THR A 18 5.44 -0.20 19.50
C THR A 18 4.15 0.33 18.89
N ALA A 19 3.22 -0.54 18.49
CA ALA A 19 1.97 -0.14 17.85
C ALA A 19 1.17 0.84 18.72
N VAL A 20 0.93 0.48 19.99
CA VAL A 20 0.18 1.31 20.95
C VAL A 20 0.88 2.65 21.20
N ASN A 21 2.17 2.63 21.54
CA ASN A 21 2.86 3.85 21.97
C ASN A 21 3.28 4.74 20.79
N LEU A 22 3.53 4.18 19.61
CA LEU A 22 3.74 4.97 18.40
C LEU A 22 2.43 5.66 17.97
N ALA A 23 1.30 4.95 18.02
CA ALA A 23 0.00 5.54 17.71
C ALA A 23 -0.33 6.70 18.66
N ALA A 24 -0.14 6.50 19.97
CA ALA A 24 -0.27 7.55 20.96
C ALA A 24 0.71 8.72 20.76
N ALA A 25 1.97 8.43 20.39
CA ALA A 25 2.97 9.46 20.11
C ALA A 25 2.61 10.32 18.88
N LEU A 26 2.11 9.70 17.81
CA LEU A 26 1.63 10.39 16.61
C LEU A 26 0.41 11.26 16.95
N ALA A 27 -0.55 10.73 17.72
CA ALA A 27 -1.70 11.47 18.21
C ALA A 27 -1.31 12.69 19.07
N ALA A 28 -0.33 12.52 19.95
CA ALA A 28 0.25 13.61 20.75
C ALA A 28 1.00 14.66 19.91
N ASN A 29 1.42 14.32 18.68
CA ASN A 29 1.94 15.28 17.70
C ASN A 29 0.85 15.85 16.77
N GLY A 30 -0.43 15.72 17.15
CA GLY A 30 -1.57 16.33 16.46
C GLY A 30 -2.05 15.57 15.23
N ARG A 31 -1.62 14.32 15.04
CA ARG A 31 -2.04 13.47 13.91
C ARG A 31 -3.26 12.66 14.27
N LYS A 32 -4.21 12.49 13.36
CA LYS A 32 -5.35 11.58 13.55
C LYS A 32 -4.93 10.16 13.23
N VAL A 33 -5.01 9.27 14.21
CA VAL A 33 -4.46 7.91 14.11
C VAL A 33 -5.53 6.87 14.40
N LEU A 34 -5.64 5.88 13.51
CA LEU A 34 -6.37 4.65 13.75
C LEU A 34 -5.37 3.54 14.10
N LEU A 35 -5.43 3.02 15.33
CA LEU A 35 -4.75 1.79 15.71
C LEU A 35 -5.66 0.61 15.33
N ILE A 36 -5.13 -0.41 14.68
CA ILE A 36 -5.84 -1.63 14.31
C ILE A 36 -5.15 -2.77 15.03
N ASP A 37 -5.82 -3.35 16.02
CA ASP A 37 -5.36 -4.60 16.61
C ASP A 37 -5.66 -5.72 15.61
N PHE A 38 -4.62 -6.40 15.13
CA PHE A 38 -4.74 -7.48 14.16
C PHE A 38 -4.11 -8.78 14.67
N ASP A 39 -3.84 -8.85 15.97
CA ASP A 39 -3.42 -10.05 16.65
C ASP A 39 -4.65 -10.70 17.32
N PRO A 40 -4.92 -12.00 17.11
CA PRO A 40 -5.98 -12.69 17.84
C PRO A 40 -5.78 -12.70 19.36
N GLN A 41 -4.56 -12.50 19.87
CA GLN A 41 -4.34 -12.32 21.31
C GLN A 41 -4.86 -10.98 21.84
N ALA A 42 -5.17 -10.04 20.95
CA ALA A 42 -5.77 -8.75 21.25
C ALA A 42 -5.02 -7.93 22.33
N HIS A 43 -3.69 -8.04 22.36
CA HIS A 43 -2.89 -7.39 23.40
C HIS A 43 -2.96 -5.86 23.33
N ALA A 44 -3.18 -5.26 22.15
CA ALA A 44 -3.36 -3.81 22.03
C ALA A 44 -4.72 -3.40 22.62
N THR A 45 -5.78 -4.15 22.28
CA THR A 45 -7.15 -3.93 22.75
C THR A 45 -7.25 -4.05 24.26
N VAL A 46 -6.74 -5.16 24.82
CA VAL A 46 -6.73 -5.41 26.26
C VAL A 46 -5.79 -4.43 26.97
N GLY A 47 -4.63 -4.15 26.40
CA GLY A 47 -3.64 -3.22 26.96
C GLY A 47 -4.09 -1.75 26.99
N LEU A 48 -5.16 -1.40 26.28
CA LEU A 48 -5.84 -0.10 26.33
C LEU A 48 -7.18 -0.15 27.09
N ASN A 49 -7.49 -1.28 27.75
CA ASN A 49 -8.71 -1.50 28.52
C ASN A 49 -10.00 -1.25 27.72
N ILE A 50 -10.01 -1.66 26.45
CA ILE A 50 -11.18 -1.53 25.57
C ILE A 50 -11.92 -2.85 25.48
N GLU A 51 -13.22 -2.81 25.77
CA GLU A 51 -14.15 -3.91 25.53
C GLU A 51 -15.06 -3.58 24.35
N ALA A 52 -15.09 -4.47 23.35
CA ALA A 52 -15.92 -4.27 22.17
C ALA A 52 -16.67 -5.56 21.80
N LYS A 53 -17.99 -5.42 21.58
CA LYS A 53 -18.85 -6.54 21.15
C LYS A 53 -18.56 -6.95 19.71
N LYS A 54 -18.40 -5.95 18.83
CA LYS A 54 -17.95 -6.13 17.45
C LYS A 54 -16.49 -5.69 17.35
N ASN A 55 -15.75 -6.29 16.45
CA ASN A 55 -14.31 -6.14 16.30
C ASN A 55 -13.91 -6.52 14.87
N ILE A 56 -12.63 -6.43 14.53
CA ILE A 56 -12.12 -6.58 13.16
C ILE A 56 -12.54 -7.90 12.49
N TYR A 57 -12.78 -8.97 13.26
CA TYR A 57 -13.35 -10.23 12.77
C TYR A 57 -14.66 -10.01 11.99
N HIS A 58 -15.55 -9.16 12.51
CA HIS A 58 -16.88 -8.92 11.96
C HIS A 58 -16.87 -8.15 10.63
N CYS A 59 -15.78 -7.45 10.35
CA CYS A 59 -15.54 -6.77 9.08
C CYS A 59 -14.96 -7.75 8.04
N LEU A 60 -14.04 -8.62 8.48
CA LEU A 60 -13.35 -9.55 7.58
C LEU A 60 -14.17 -10.77 7.21
N SER A 61 -14.84 -11.39 8.19
CA SER A 61 -15.53 -12.67 8.01
C SER A 61 -16.69 -12.55 7.03
N LYS A 62 -16.74 -13.48 6.08
CA LYS A 62 -17.91 -13.63 5.20
C LYS A 62 -18.98 -14.54 5.81
N LEU A 63 -18.61 -15.35 6.79
CA LEU A 63 -19.48 -16.36 7.40
C LEU A 63 -20.24 -15.84 8.61
N THR A 64 -19.78 -14.76 9.23
CA THR A 64 -20.48 -14.17 10.37
C THR A 64 -21.85 -13.60 9.96
N PRO A 65 -22.94 -13.93 10.67
CA PRO A 65 -24.24 -13.29 10.46
C PRO A 65 -24.27 -11.85 10.98
N GLN A 66 -23.27 -11.44 11.78
CA GLN A 66 -23.19 -10.12 12.41
C GLN A 66 -22.17 -9.22 11.70
N LYS A 67 -22.29 -9.07 10.37
CA LYS A 67 -21.39 -8.19 9.62
C LYS A 67 -21.38 -6.76 10.18
N ALA A 68 -20.23 -6.13 10.10
CA ALA A 68 -20.01 -4.77 10.57
C ALA A 68 -19.18 -4.01 9.54
N ALA A 69 -19.51 -2.74 9.31
CA ALA A 69 -18.57 -1.84 8.66
C ALA A 69 -17.42 -1.53 9.62
N LEU A 70 -16.29 -1.06 9.10
CA LEU A 70 -15.13 -0.77 9.94
C LEU A 70 -15.44 0.38 10.92
N GLU A 71 -16.21 1.36 10.47
CA GLU A 71 -16.67 2.51 11.25
C GLU A 71 -17.53 2.10 12.46
N ASP A 72 -18.27 0.98 12.35
CA ASP A 72 -19.14 0.47 13.41
C ASP A 72 -18.36 -0.16 14.57
N ILE A 73 -17.08 -0.50 14.36
CA ILE A 73 -16.24 -1.16 15.36
C ILE A 73 -15.17 -0.24 15.95
N ILE A 74 -14.97 0.95 15.36
CA ILE A 74 -13.96 1.90 15.82
C ILE A 74 -14.40 2.49 17.17
N VAL A 75 -13.50 2.43 18.14
CA VAL A 75 -13.69 2.96 19.49
C VAL A 75 -12.68 4.08 19.75
N ASN A 76 -13.14 5.19 20.31
CA ASN A 76 -12.25 6.27 20.70
C ASN A 76 -11.41 5.87 21.93
N VAL A 77 -10.09 6.04 21.83
CA VAL A 77 -9.14 5.78 22.93
C VAL A 77 -8.81 7.08 23.64
N SER A 78 -8.42 8.10 22.87
CA SER A 78 -8.06 9.42 23.37
C SER A 78 -8.15 10.47 22.24
N ILE A 79 -7.71 11.70 22.51
CA ILE A 79 -7.71 12.75 21.50
C ILE A 79 -6.85 12.36 20.30
N ASN A 80 -7.45 12.38 19.11
CA ASN A 80 -6.82 11.97 17.84
C ASN A 80 -6.36 10.50 17.76
N LEU A 81 -6.77 9.64 18.70
CA LEU A 81 -6.45 8.21 18.67
C LEU A 81 -7.70 7.37 18.81
N ASP A 82 -7.96 6.58 17.78
CA ASP A 82 -9.05 5.61 17.75
C ASP A 82 -8.48 4.18 17.59
N LEU A 83 -9.25 3.17 17.97
CA LEU A 83 -8.88 1.75 17.92
C LEU A 83 -9.95 0.95 17.16
N ALA A 84 -9.52 0.15 16.19
CA ALA A 84 -10.27 -1.01 15.71
C ALA A 84 -9.82 -2.26 16.50
N PRO A 85 -10.68 -2.81 17.38
CA PRO A 85 -10.29 -3.85 18.32
C PRO A 85 -10.23 -5.23 17.66
N SER A 86 -9.59 -6.18 18.36
CA SER A 86 -9.50 -7.60 18.01
C SER A 86 -9.94 -8.49 19.17
N ASN A 87 -10.10 -9.79 18.91
CA ASN A 87 -10.21 -10.82 19.93
C ASN A 87 -9.76 -12.19 19.38
N ILE A 88 -9.82 -13.22 20.23
CA ILE A 88 -9.39 -14.58 19.90
C ILE A 88 -10.13 -15.21 18.71
N ILE A 89 -11.34 -14.74 18.39
CA ILE A 89 -12.14 -15.24 17.26
C ILE A 89 -11.43 -14.92 15.94
N LEU A 90 -10.57 -13.90 15.87
CA LEU A 90 -9.79 -13.59 14.67
C LEU A 90 -8.95 -14.80 14.19
N THR A 91 -8.61 -15.75 15.05
CA THR A 91 -7.96 -17.02 14.65
C THR A 91 -8.76 -17.82 13.63
N THR A 92 -10.09 -17.71 13.59
CA THR A 92 -10.92 -18.47 12.64
C THR A 92 -10.77 -17.94 11.22
N ILE A 93 -10.40 -16.66 11.03
CA ILE A 93 -10.21 -16.05 9.71
C ILE A 93 -9.17 -16.81 8.90
N GLU A 94 -8.12 -17.35 9.53
CA GLU A 94 -7.12 -18.12 8.79
C GLU A 94 -7.72 -19.35 8.09
N GLN A 95 -8.67 -20.01 8.76
CA GLN A 95 -9.39 -21.16 8.21
C GLN A 95 -10.46 -20.73 7.21
N GLU A 96 -11.19 -19.64 7.49
CA GLU A 96 -12.22 -19.10 6.59
C GLU A 96 -11.63 -18.68 5.25
N LEU A 97 -10.43 -18.08 5.26
CA LEU A 97 -9.74 -17.61 4.08
C LEU A 97 -8.96 -18.70 3.32
N ALA A 98 -8.89 -19.94 3.84
CA ALA A 98 -7.98 -20.96 3.33
C ALA A 98 -8.18 -21.30 1.83
N ASN A 99 -9.40 -21.22 1.32
CA ASN A 99 -9.73 -21.55 -0.07
C ASN A 99 -10.21 -20.33 -0.89
N GLU A 100 -10.06 -19.12 -0.37
CA GLU A 100 -10.48 -17.91 -1.08
C GLU A 100 -9.39 -17.41 -2.02
N ILE A 101 -9.80 -17.02 -3.23
CA ILE A 101 -8.96 -16.28 -4.17
C ILE A 101 -8.81 -14.84 -3.65
N GLY A 102 -7.59 -14.31 -3.65
CA GLY A 102 -7.31 -12.96 -3.15
C GLY A 102 -7.38 -12.83 -1.63
N ARG A 103 -7.32 -13.95 -0.89
CA ARG A 103 -7.38 -14.00 0.58
C ARG A 103 -6.38 -13.09 1.30
N GLU A 104 -5.27 -12.78 0.66
CA GLU A 104 -4.21 -11.88 1.12
C GLU A 104 -4.64 -10.40 1.14
N ASN A 105 -5.68 -10.02 0.39
CA ASN A 105 -6.12 -8.63 0.26
C ASN A 105 -7.32 -8.28 1.14
N ARG A 106 -7.78 -9.20 1.99
CA ARG A 106 -9.03 -9.05 2.76
C ARG A 106 -9.02 -7.81 3.66
N LEU A 107 -7.91 -7.56 4.35
CA LEU A 107 -7.77 -6.36 5.17
C LEU A 107 -7.66 -5.10 4.29
N GLN A 108 -6.96 -5.17 3.17
CA GLN A 108 -6.83 -4.06 2.23
C GLN A 108 -8.20 -3.62 1.69
N GLU A 109 -9.04 -4.58 1.27
CA GLU A 109 -10.43 -4.33 0.88
C GLU A 109 -11.23 -3.63 1.98
N THR A 110 -11.07 -4.09 3.23
CA THR A 110 -11.78 -3.51 4.39
C THR A 110 -11.32 -2.08 4.68
N LEU A 111 -10.01 -1.80 4.61
CA LEU A 111 -9.47 -0.46 4.82
C LEU A 111 -9.76 0.48 3.65
N SER A 112 -9.97 -0.05 2.44
CA SER A 112 -10.30 0.77 1.28
C SER A 112 -11.57 1.60 1.49
N ALA A 113 -12.55 1.06 2.23
CA ALA A 113 -13.80 1.73 2.59
C ALA A 113 -13.59 3.02 3.39
N ILE A 114 -12.57 3.05 4.26
CA ILE A 114 -12.21 4.23 5.08
C ILE A 114 -11.11 5.08 4.45
N SER A 115 -10.75 4.87 3.18
CA SER A 115 -9.67 5.67 2.55
C SER A 115 -9.96 7.17 2.52
N ASN A 116 -11.25 7.54 2.52
CA ASN A 116 -11.73 8.93 2.57
C ASN A 116 -11.95 9.45 4.00
N SER A 117 -11.60 8.67 5.02
CA SER A 117 -11.68 9.11 6.41
C SER A 117 -10.62 10.16 6.73
N ASN A 118 -10.82 10.89 7.83
CA ASN A 118 -9.93 11.95 8.27
C ASN A 118 -8.67 11.43 9.01
N TYR A 119 -8.24 10.18 8.80
CA TYR A 119 -7.04 9.65 9.45
C TYR A 119 -5.77 9.98 8.65
N ASP A 120 -4.78 10.52 9.36
CA ASP A 120 -3.43 10.71 8.82
C ASP A 120 -2.69 9.36 8.76
N TYR A 121 -2.85 8.53 9.80
CA TYR A 121 -2.19 7.23 9.94
C TYR A 121 -3.14 6.11 10.30
N ALA A 122 -2.87 4.91 9.78
CA ALA A 122 -3.38 3.67 10.33
C ALA A 122 -2.19 2.78 10.76
N ILE A 123 -2.13 2.38 12.03
CA ILE A 123 -1.08 1.53 12.58
C ILE A 123 -1.68 0.14 12.83
N ILE A 124 -1.11 -0.91 12.25
CA ILE A 124 -1.60 -2.28 12.37
C ILE A 124 -0.67 -3.08 13.31
N ASP A 125 -1.18 -3.61 14.41
CA ASP A 125 -0.45 -4.52 15.31
C ASP A 125 -0.57 -5.97 14.80
N CYS A 126 0.52 -6.54 14.30
CA CYS A 126 0.50 -7.87 13.68
C CYS A 126 0.80 -9.00 14.68
N PRO A 127 0.27 -10.21 14.46
CA PRO A 127 0.54 -11.37 15.31
C PRO A 127 2.02 -11.81 15.24
N PRO A 128 2.50 -12.61 16.22
CA PRO A 128 3.88 -13.09 16.28
C PRO A 128 4.14 -14.29 15.35
N ASN A 129 3.58 -14.27 14.15
CA ASN A 129 3.76 -15.31 13.14
C ASN A 129 3.81 -14.68 11.74
N LEU A 130 4.13 -15.49 10.73
CA LEU A 130 4.18 -15.08 9.32
C LEU A 130 3.03 -15.73 8.54
N GLY A 131 1.87 -15.87 9.19
CA GLY A 131 0.66 -16.46 8.62
C GLY A 131 -0.12 -15.48 7.74
N ILE A 132 -1.32 -15.88 7.35
CA ILE A 132 -2.18 -15.13 6.42
C ILE A 132 -2.62 -13.77 6.99
N LEU A 133 -2.75 -13.63 8.31
CA LEU A 133 -3.05 -12.35 8.95
C LEU A 133 -1.90 -11.35 8.77
N THR A 134 -0.66 -11.78 8.99
CA THR A 134 0.51 -10.91 8.76
C THR A 134 0.65 -10.53 7.29
N VAL A 135 0.39 -11.47 6.36
CA VAL A 135 0.37 -11.17 4.92
C VAL A 135 -0.71 -10.13 4.60
N ASN A 136 -1.92 -10.28 5.16
CA ASN A 136 -3.00 -9.30 5.00
C ASN A 136 -2.62 -7.90 5.48
N ALA A 137 -2.00 -7.82 6.65
CA ALA A 137 -1.50 -6.55 7.19
C ALA A 137 -0.48 -5.90 6.25
N ILE A 138 0.48 -6.67 5.73
CA ILE A 138 1.50 -6.17 4.80
C ILE A 138 0.86 -5.71 3.47
N CYS A 139 -0.07 -6.48 2.89
CA CYS A 139 -0.77 -6.11 1.65
C CYS A 139 -1.66 -4.87 1.84
N ALA A 140 -2.17 -4.64 3.06
CA ALA A 140 -2.91 -3.44 3.39
C ALA A 140 -2.01 -2.21 3.65
N SER A 141 -0.70 -2.39 3.84
CA SER A 141 0.20 -1.34 4.32
C SER A 141 1.06 -0.72 3.23
N ASN A 142 1.39 0.56 3.39
CA ASN A 142 2.41 1.24 2.57
C ASN A 142 3.82 0.96 3.10
N GLU A 143 3.94 0.71 4.41
CA GLU A 143 5.22 0.48 5.08
C GLU A 143 5.08 -0.56 6.19
N VAL A 144 6.16 -1.30 6.45
CA VAL A 144 6.30 -2.21 7.58
C VAL A 144 7.41 -1.72 8.50
N ILE A 145 7.06 -1.41 9.75
CA ILE A 145 8.05 -1.24 10.80
C ILE A 145 8.35 -2.61 11.38
N ILE A 146 9.64 -2.94 11.49
CA ILE A 146 10.12 -4.22 12.02
C ILE A 146 10.83 -3.96 13.35
N PRO A 147 10.16 -4.16 14.51
CA PRO A 147 10.78 -4.03 15.82
C PRO A 147 11.78 -5.15 16.05
N VAL A 148 13.00 -4.81 16.43
CA VAL A 148 14.10 -5.75 16.63
C VAL A 148 14.80 -5.47 17.95
N GLU A 149 14.75 -6.43 18.87
CA GLU A 149 15.60 -6.46 20.05
C GLU A 149 17.05 -6.76 19.63
N PRO A 150 18.10 -6.09 20.14
CA PRO A 150 19.49 -6.38 19.76
C PRO A 150 20.03 -7.64 20.48
N SER A 151 19.60 -8.82 20.03
CA SER A 151 20.03 -10.13 20.55
C SER A 151 20.65 -11.02 19.47
N ARG A 152 21.26 -12.14 19.87
CA ARG A 152 22.03 -13.02 18.96
C ARG A 152 21.25 -13.47 17.71
N PHE A 153 19.94 -13.64 17.82
CA PHE A 153 19.07 -14.18 16.75
C PHE A 153 18.38 -13.10 15.90
N SER A 154 18.64 -11.83 16.19
CA SER A 154 17.88 -10.71 15.64
C SER A 154 18.12 -10.46 14.16
N VAL A 155 19.34 -10.72 13.71
CA VAL A 155 19.75 -10.56 12.31
C VAL A 155 19.16 -11.67 11.42
N GLU A 156 19.00 -12.88 11.97
CA GLU A 156 18.44 -14.03 11.25
C GLU A 156 16.92 -13.93 11.11
N GLY A 157 16.20 -13.61 12.21
CA GLY A 157 14.75 -13.47 12.20
C GLY A 157 14.24 -12.35 11.28
N LEU A 158 15.05 -11.29 11.10
CA LEU A 158 14.75 -10.19 10.19
C LEU A 158 14.80 -10.62 8.71
N GLY A 159 15.71 -11.54 8.35
CA GLY A 159 15.85 -12.02 6.97
C GLY A 159 14.56 -12.64 6.43
N ARG A 160 13.93 -13.53 7.20
CA ARG A 160 12.70 -14.21 6.79
C ARG A 160 11.53 -13.26 6.52
N LEU A 161 11.38 -12.23 7.35
CA LEU A 161 10.32 -11.23 7.14
C LEU A 161 10.61 -10.39 5.89
N ILE A 162 11.86 -10.03 5.65
CA ILE A 162 12.27 -9.32 4.43
C ILE A 162 11.99 -10.18 3.19
N ASP A 163 12.28 -11.48 3.24
CA ASP A 163 12.00 -12.40 2.14
C ASP A 163 10.50 -12.43 1.81
N ILE A 164 9.62 -12.42 2.83
CA ILE A 164 8.17 -12.35 2.64
C ILE A 164 7.73 -11.01 2.06
N ILE A 165 8.28 -9.91 2.55
CA ILE A 165 7.98 -8.56 2.02
C ILE A 165 8.37 -8.50 0.53
N ASN A 166 9.52 -9.03 0.16
CA ASN A 166 9.96 -9.10 -1.24
C ASN A 166 9.06 -10.01 -2.08
N LEU A 167 8.65 -11.17 -1.55
CA LEU A 167 7.72 -12.07 -2.23
C LEU A 167 6.36 -11.38 -2.51
N ILE A 168 5.86 -10.60 -1.56
CA ILE A 168 4.63 -9.81 -1.71
C ILE A 168 4.80 -8.75 -2.79
N LYS A 169 5.93 -8.02 -2.79
CA LYS A 169 6.25 -7.03 -3.83
C LYS A 169 6.25 -7.63 -5.23
N GLU A 170 6.88 -8.80 -5.38
CA GLU A 170 7.06 -9.44 -6.68
C GLU A 170 5.78 -10.12 -7.19
N ARG A 171 5.05 -10.82 -6.31
CA ARG A 171 3.91 -11.66 -6.72
C ARG A 171 2.56 -10.96 -6.70
N LEU A 172 2.40 -9.96 -5.84
CA LEU A 172 1.13 -9.25 -5.66
C LEU A 172 1.18 -7.82 -6.22
N GLU A 173 2.29 -7.46 -6.88
CA GLU A 173 2.55 -6.12 -7.42
C GLU A 173 2.35 -4.99 -6.38
N HIS A 174 2.48 -5.33 -5.09
CA HIS A 174 2.20 -4.41 -3.99
C HIS A 174 3.47 -3.72 -3.49
N ARG A 175 3.53 -2.40 -3.61
CA ARG A 175 4.69 -1.61 -3.14
C ARG A 175 4.59 -1.36 -1.65
N VAL A 176 5.41 -2.08 -0.88
CA VAL A 176 5.49 -1.95 0.57
C VAL A 176 6.93 -1.77 1.06
N ASP A 177 7.27 -0.61 1.61
CA ASP A 177 8.63 -0.40 2.14
C ASP A 177 8.77 -0.95 3.56
N PHE A 178 9.99 -1.07 4.05
CA PHE A 178 10.22 -1.47 5.44
C PHE A 178 11.26 -0.60 6.14
N LYS A 179 11.09 -0.43 7.45
CA LYS A 179 12.07 0.20 8.34
C LYS A 179 12.29 -0.62 9.61
N VAL A 180 13.55 -0.87 9.93
CA VAL A 180 13.97 -1.56 11.16
C VAL A 180 13.96 -0.56 12.31
N LEU A 181 13.27 -0.92 13.40
CA LEU A 181 13.27 -0.18 14.65
C LEU A 181 13.96 -1.01 15.72
N VAL A 182 15.04 -0.49 16.33
CA VAL A 182 15.66 -1.17 17.47
C VAL A 182 14.84 -0.90 18.72
N THR A 183 14.41 -1.97 19.37
CA THR A 183 13.59 -1.95 20.57
C THR A 183 14.28 -2.66 21.73
N ILE A 184 13.80 -2.43 22.96
CA ILE A 184 14.30 -3.12 24.16
C ILE A 184 15.83 -2.95 24.30
N PHE A 185 16.35 -1.78 23.93
CA PHE A 185 17.79 -1.53 23.95
C PHE A 185 18.26 -1.26 25.39
N ASP A 186 19.13 -2.13 25.91
CA ASP A 186 19.80 -1.94 27.20
C ASP A 186 21.18 -1.31 26.99
N SER A 187 21.29 -0.01 27.29
CA SER A 187 22.54 0.75 27.15
C SER A 187 23.65 0.32 28.11
N ARG A 188 23.40 -0.60 29.04
CA ARG A 188 24.42 -1.16 29.95
C ARG A 188 25.16 -2.33 29.32
N LEU A 189 24.60 -2.96 28.30
CA LEU A 189 25.14 -4.18 27.70
C LEU A 189 26.01 -3.86 26.49
N LYS A 190 27.33 -4.07 26.61
CA LYS A 190 28.29 -3.89 25.51
C LYS A 190 27.92 -4.67 24.24
N TYR A 191 27.36 -5.87 24.42
CA TYR A 191 26.95 -6.72 23.31
C TYR A 191 25.84 -6.10 22.45
N GLY A 192 24.90 -5.36 23.08
CA GLY A 192 23.84 -4.66 22.36
C GLY A 192 24.37 -3.59 21.40
N PHE A 193 25.46 -2.90 21.77
CA PHE A 193 26.11 -1.94 20.88
C PHE A 193 26.77 -2.58 19.65
N LYS A 194 27.37 -3.77 19.82
CA LYS A 194 27.94 -4.52 18.70
C LYS A 194 26.85 -4.89 17.70
N ILE A 195 25.75 -5.46 18.17
CA ILE A 195 24.62 -5.82 17.30
C ILE A 195 24.00 -4.57 16.66
N LEU A 196 23.86 -3.47 17.41
CA LEU A 196 23.34 -2.22 16.87
C LEU A 196 24.22 -1.69 15.71
N ALA A 197 25.54 -1.78 15.84
CA ALA A 197 26.46 -1.41 14.76
C ALA A 197 26.29 -2.32 13.54
N ASP A 198 26.18 -3.63 13.74
CA ASP A 198 25.96 -4.60 12.67
C ASP A 198 24.63 -4.34 11.94
N LEU A 199 23.54 -4.07 12.68
CA LEU A 199 22.24 -3.71 12.13
C LEU A 199 22.31 -2.40 11.32
N ARG A 200 22.95 -1.36 11.87
CA ARG A 200 23.13 -0.07 11.16
C ARG A 200 23.94 -0.24 9.88
N ASN A 201 24.97 -1.06 9.89
CA ASN A 201 25.78 -1.31 8.70
C ASN A 201 24.98 -2.03 7.61
N ARG A 202 24.10 -2.97 7.98
CA ARG A 202 23.31 -3.77 7.04
C ARG A 202 22.06 -3.06 6.53
N PHE A 203 21.40 -2.25 7.35
CA PHE A 203 20.07 -1.67 7.08
C PHE A 203 20.07 -0.14 7.00
N ARG A 204 21.22 0.49 6.70
CA ARG A 204 21.46 1.95 6.72
C ARG A 204 20.24 2.84 6.46
N GLU A 205 19.69 2.79 5.25
CA GLU A 205 18.57 3.66 4.83
C GLU A 205 17.20 3.14 5.27
N SER A 206 17.12 1.84 5.56
CA SER A 206 15.92 1.12 5.99
C SER A 206 15.88 0.94 7.51
N MET A 207 16.47 1.87 8.28
CA MET A 207 16.54 1.80 9.74
C MET A 207 16.25 3.17 10.35
N PHE A 208 15.51 3.18 11.46
CA PHE A 208 15.30 4.40 12.24
C PHE A 208 16.58 4.81 12.96
N SER A 209 16.80 6.12 13.04
CA SER A 209 17.84 6.70 13.89
C SER A 209 17.48 6.56 15.36
N THR A 210 16.18 6.68 15.66
CA THR A 210 15.62 6.50 17.00
C THR A 210 15.70 5.04 17.44
N ILE A 211 16.04 4.83 18.71
CA ILE A 211 16.05 3.52 19.38
C ILE A 211 15.13 3.57 20.59
N ILE A 212 14.40 2.49 20.86
CA ILE A 212 13.53 2.36 22.03
C ILE A 212 14.28 1.61 23.12
N HIS A 213 14.51 2.27 24.26
CA HIS A 213 15.24 1.70 25.38
C HIS A 213 14.37 0.80 26.24
N VAL A 214 15.02 -0.10 26.99
CA VAL A 214 14.33 -0.83 28.07
C VAL A 214 13.76 0.17 29.05
N ASN A 215 12.44 0.11 29.27
CA ASN A 215 11.76 0.96 30.22
C ASN A 215 10.59 0.19 30.88
N VAL A 216 10.57 0.16 32.22
CA VAL A 216 9.51 -0.52 32.99
C VAL A 216 8.14 0.16 32.84
N LYS A 217 8.10 1.48 32.64
CA LYS A 217 6.87 2.26 32.46
C LYS A 217 6.08 1.86 31.23
N LEU A 218 6.74 1.35 30.18
CA LEU A 218 6.06 0.81 29.00
C LEU A 218 5.26 -0.45 29.31
N LYS A 219 5.75 -1.29 30.24
CA LYS A 219 5.04 -2.50 30.67
C LYS A 219 3.95 -2.17 31.67
N GLU A 220 4.26 -1.29 32.62
CA GLU A 220 3.29 -0.81 33.62
C GLU A 220 2.09 -0.17 32.93
N SER A 221 2.30 0.74 31.97
CA SER A 221 1.18 1.44 31.30
C SER A 221 0.18 0.47 30.66
N GLN A 222 0.68 -0.59 30.01
CA GLN A 222 -0.17 -1.65 29.43
C GLN A 222 -0.95 -2.41 30.51
N SER A 223 -0.34 -2.69 31.66
CA SER A 223 -1.05 -3.31 32.80
C SER A 223 -2.11 -2.40 33.42
N PHE A 224 -1.93 -1.08 33.31
CA PHE A 224 -2.91 -0.07 33.72
C PHE A 224 -3.92 0.29 32.62
N GLY A 225 -3.89 -0.38 31.46
CA GLY A 225 -4.86 -0.14 30.40
C GLY A 225 -4.66 1.18 29.65
N SER A 226 -3.44 1.68 29.54
CA SER A 226 -3.16 3.00 28.96
C SER A 226 -1.85 3.04 28.16
N SER A 227 -1.73 4.07 27.31
CA SER A 227 -0.45 4.37 26.64
C SER A 227 0.56 4.92 27.65
N VAL A 228 1.86 4.85 27.33
CA VAL A 228 2.91 5.45 28.17
C VAL A 228 2.77 6.97 28.28
N PHE A 229 2.11 7.62 27.33
CA PHE A 229 1.90 9.07 27.35
C PHE A 229 0.87 9.48 28.39
N ASP A 230 -0.20 8.69 28.52
CA ASP A 230 -1.23 8.92 29.53
C ASP A 230 -0.75 8.50 30.93
N PHE A 231 0.07 7.45 30.99
CA PHE A 231 0.63 6.92 32.24
C PHE A 231 1.78 7.77 32.80
N ASP A 232 2.82 8.02 32.00
CA ASP A 232 4.00 8.82 32.38
C ASP A 232 4.71 9.42 31.15
N LYS A 233 4.21 10.58 30.69
CA LYS A 233 4.77 11.34 29.56
C LYS A 233 6.23 11.79 29.74
N TYR A 234 6.76 11.78 30.96
CA TYR A 234 8.14 12.20 31.23
C TYR A 234 9.13 11.02 31.25
N SER A 235 8.62 9.79 31.23
CA SER A 235 9.40 8.57 31.14
C SER A 235 10.29 8.55 29.89
N ARG A 236 11.41 7.82 29.97
CA ARG A 236 12.28 7.61 28.81
C ARG A 236 11.54 6.91 27.66
N GLY A 237 10.65 5.97 27.96
CA GLY A 237 9.84 5.29 26.94
C GLY A 237 8.95 6.26 26.15
N ALA A 238 8.26 7.17 26.84
CA ALA A 238 7.48 8.22 26.18
C ALA A 238 8.35 9.11 25.30
N LYS A 239 9.53 9.54 25.78
CA LYS A 239 10.48 10.35 25.01
C LYS A 239 11.01 9.63 23.77
N ASP A 240 11.33 8.35 23.88
CA ASP A 240 11.81 7.53 22.77
C ASP A 240 10.73 7.43 21.67
N TYR A 241 9.48 7.10 22.01
CA TYR A 241 8.38 7.04 21.04
C TYR A 241 8.00 8.40 20.47
N TYR A 242 8.07 9.47 21.26
CA TYR A 242 7.86 10.83 20.79
C TYR A 242 8.94 11.29 19.79
N SER A 243 10.18 10.81 19.96
CA SER A 243 11.26 11.06 19.02
C SER A 243 11.05 10.27 17.73
N LEU A 244 10.59 9.02 17.83
CA LEU A 244 10.25 8.17 16.69
C LEU A 244 9.12 8.77 15.85
N SER A 245 8.04 9.26 16.49
CA SER A 245 6.93 9.89 15.77
C SER A 245 7.38 11.15 15.02
N LYS A 246 8.26 11.97 15.61
CA LYS A 246 8.86 13.12 14.93
C LYS A 246 9.72 12.74 13.73
N GLU A 247 10.51 11.69 13.86
CA GLU A 247 11.31 11.16 12.75
C GLU A 247 10.42 10.72 11.57
N MET A 248 9.30 10.07 11.87
CA MET A 248 8.32 9.64 10.87
C MET A 248 7.62 10.80 10.18
N ILE A 249 7.13 11.78 10.96
CA ILE A 249 6.46 12.99 10.44
C ILE A 249 7.41 13.81 9.56
N LYS A 250 8.68 13.94 9.96
CA LYS A 250 9.68 14.68 9.17
C LYS A 250 9.94 14.03 7.81
N THR A 251 9.92 12.70 7.75
CA THR A 251 10.12 11.95 6.49
C THR A 251 8.99 12.23 5.49
N GLU A 252 7.76 12.43 5.97
CA GLU A 252 6.61 12.78 5.10
C GLU A 252 6.76 14.16 4.47
N ALA A 253 7.13 15.16 5.28
CA ALA A 253 7.33 16.53 4.83
C ALA A 253 8.44 16.65 3.78
N GLN A 254 9.33 15.65 3.65
CA GLN A 254 10.35 15.59 2.60
C GLN A 254 9.90 14.80 1.37
N GLY A 255 8.96 13.86 1.51
CA GLY A 255 8.44 13.03 0.41
C GLY A 255 7.32 13.70 -0.42
N GLU A 256 6.47 14.51 0.21
CA GLU A 256 5.40 15.25 -0.47
C GLU A 256 5.92 16.30 -1.48
N PRO A 257 6.90 17.17 -1.14
CA PRO A 257 7.38 18.18 -2.06
C PRO A 257 8.05 17.59 -3.30
N LEU A 258 8.76 16.46 -3.17
CA LEU A 258 9.42 15.83 -4.31
C LEU A 258 8.43 15.09 -5.22
N LYS A 259 7.43 14.39 -4.66
CA LYS A 259 6.41 13.72 -5.48
C LYS A 259 5.56 14.72 -6.25
N VAL A 260 5.11 15.80 -5.60
CA VAL A 260 4.35 16.87 -6.27
C VAL A 260 5.20 17.50 -7.36
N LYS A 261 6.47 17.83 -7.08
CA LYS A 261 7.35 18.46 -8.06
C LYS A 261 7.72 17.53 -9.23
N ILE A 262 7.90 16.23 -8.97
CA ILE A 262 8.12 15.23 -10.02
C ILE A 262 6.84 15.05 -10.85
N GLN A 263 5.66 15.07 -10.23
CA GLN A 263 4.39 14.93 -10.92
C GLN A 263 4.05 16.16 -11.75
N GLU A 264 4.30 17.37 -11.22
CA GLU A 264 4.25 18.63 -11.97
C GLU A 264 5.24 18.62 -13.14
N LEU A 265 6.49 18.19 -12.94
CA LEU A 265 7.47 18.03 -14.01
C LEU A 265 7.02 17.02 -15.07
N ILE A 266 6.42 15.89 -14.65
CA ILE A 266 5.89 14.87 -15.56
C ILE A 266 4.70 15.42 -16.35
N GLU A 267 3.74 16.10 -15.69
CA GLU A 267 2.59 16.70 -16.36
C GLU A 267 2.96 17.87 -17.29
N GLU A 268 4.02 18.61 -16.94
CA GLU A 268 4.56 19.71 -17.75
C GLU A 268 5.34 19.20 -18.97
N HIS A 269 5.98 18.03 -18.88
CA HIS A 269 6.81 17.46 -19.95
C HIS A 269 6.17 16.30 -20.70
N LEU A 270 4.98 15.82 -20.28
CA LEU A 270 4.19 14.85 -21.05
C LEU A 270 3.53 15.55 -22.24
N PRO A 271 3.65 15.01 -23.46
CA PRO A 271 2.94 15.57 -24.60
C PRO A 271 1.43 15.44 -24.37
N LYS A 272 0.71 16.56 -24.47
CA LYS A 272 -0.75 16.57 -24.40
C LYS A 272 -1.30 15.84 -25.61
N LEU A 273 -1.70 14.58 -25.44
CA LEU A 273 -2.30 13.79 -26.50
C LEU A 273 -3.68 14.35 -26.87
N ALA A 274 -3.92 14.59 -28.15
CA ALA A 274 -5.23 14.90 -28.69
C ALA A 274 -6.02 13.60 -28.93
N GLU A 275 -7.32 13.62 -28.62
CA GLU A 275 -8.22 12.52 -28.94
C GLU A 275 -8.81 12.72 -30.34
N ILE A 276 -8.57 11.77 -31.23
CA ILE A 276 -9.07 11.76 -32.60
C ILE A 276 -9.90 10.51 -32.84
N THR A 277 -11.06 10.68 -33.44
CA THR A 277 -11.88 9.56 -33.90
C THR A 277 -11.63 9.32 -35.38
N VAL A 278 -11.12 8.14 -35.72
CA VAL A 278 -11.06 7.64 -37.09
C VAL A 278 -12.35 6.89 -37.39
N LYS A 279 -12.94 7.15 -38.56
CA LYS A 279 -14.24 6.62 -38.96
C LYS A 279 -14.15 6.04 -40.37
N LEU A 280 -14.84 4.93 -40.62
CA LEU A 280 -14.97 4.32 -41.94
C LEU A 280 -16.40 3.79 -42.16
N ASN A 281 -17.05 4.22 -43.23
CA ASN A 281 -18.42 3.79 -43.55
C ASN A 281 -18.42 2.60 -44.50
N LEU A 282 -18.63 1.39 -43.97
CA LEU A 282 -18.69 0.14 -44.72
C LEU A 282 -19.73 -0.82 -44.13
N PRO A 283 -21.02 -0.68 -44.49
CA PRO A 283 -22.12 -1.48 -43.93
C PRO A 283 -22.10 -2.96 -44.29
N GLY A 284 -21.26 -3.39 -45.24
CA GLY A 284 -21.09 -4.79 -45.62
C GLY A 284 -19.87 -5.50 -45.04
N ALA A 285 -19.01 -4.78 -44.30
CA ALA A 285 -17.79 -5.35 -43.71
C ALA A 285 -18.14 -6.20 -42.48
N ARG A 286 -17.39 -7.28 -42.23
CA ARG A 286 -17.55 -8.12 -41.03
C ARG A 286 -16.61 -7.72 -39.92
N GLU A 287 -15.37 -7.37 -40.28
CA GLU A 287 -14.37 -6.88 -39.33
C GLU A 287 -13.55 -5.75 -39.97
N VAL A 288 -13.32 -4.71 -39.19
CA VAL A 288 -12.48 -3.57 -39.59
C VAL A 288 -11.48 -3.27 -38.50
N TYR A 289 -10.22 -3.12 -38.91
CA TYR A 289 -9.10 -2.74 -38.06
C TYR A 289 -8.44 -1.47 -38.62
N VAL A 290 -7.85 -0.66 -37.76
CA VAL A 290 -7.02 0.48 -38.16
C VAL A 290 -5.59 0.25 -37.67
N ALA A 291 -4.64 0.32 -38.61
CA ALA A 291 -3.22 0.11 -38.32
C ALA A 291 -2.39 1.24 -38.91
N GLY A 292 -1.39 1.70 -38.18
CA GLY A 292 -0.59 2.85 -38.57
C GLY A 292 0.62 3.06 -37.67
N ASP A 293 1.28 4.19 -37.85
CA ASP A 293 2.49 4.54 -37.09
C ASP A 293 2.23 4.53 -35.56
N PHE A 294 1.03 4.89 -35.13
CA PHE A 294 0.64 4.97 -33.72
C PHE A 294 0.46 3.63 -33.00
N ASN A 295 0.32 2.52 -33.74
CA ASN A 295 0.27 1.18 -33.17
C ASN A 295 1.32 0.25 -33.78
N ASN A 296 2.36 0.81 -34.38
CA ASN A 296 3.41 0.08 -35.09
C ASN A 296 2.86 -0.91 -36.13
N TRP A 297 1.82 -0.50 -36.86
CA TRP A 297 1.20 -1.28 -37.92
C TRP A 297 0.70 -2.66 -37.47
N ARG A 298 0.35 -2.80 -36.18
CA ARG A 298 -0.22 -4.04 -35.62
C ARG A 298 -1.67 -4.24 -36.05
N THR A 299 -2.06 -5.50 -36.21
CA THR A 299 -3.40 -5.93 -36.64
C THR A 299 -4.06 -6.84 -35.58
N ASP A 300 -3.71 -6.64 -34.31
CA ASP A 300 -4.26 -7.40 -33.19
C ASP A 300 -5.63 -6.83 -32.75
N LYS A 301 -6.20 -7.38 -31.66
CA LYS A 301 -7.50 -6.94 -31.15
C LYS A 301 -7.52 -5.46 -30.74
N ASP A 302 -6.38 -4.87 -30.41
CA ASP A 302 -6.32 -3.46 -30.02
C ASP A 302 -6.52 -2.53 -31.22
N ALA A 303 -6.21 -3.01 -32.44
CA ALA A 303 -6.46 -2.32 -33.70
C ALA A 303 -7.92 -2.40 -34.18
N ALA A 304 -8.77 -3.23 -33.56
CA ALA A 304 -10.16 -3.41 -33.99
C ALA A 304 -10.99 -2.14 -33.80
N MET A 305 -11.80 -1.81 -34.80
CA MET A 305 -12.77 -0.71 -34.77
C MET A 305 -14.13 -1.21 -34.28
N ALA A 306 -14.88 -0.34 -33.61
CA ALA A 306 -16.23 -0.65 -33.15
C ALA A 306 -17.24 -0.40 -34.29
N ASP A 307 -18.10 -1.38 -34.57
CA ASP A 307 -19.21 -1.22 -35.51
C ASP A 307 -20.36 -0.42 -34.88
N ASN A 308 -20.84 0.58 -35.60
CA ASN A 308 -22.05 1.34 -35.31
C ASN A 308 -22.94 1.37 -36.57
N HIS A 309 -23.69 0.29 -36.78
CA HIS A 309 -24.63 0.13 -37.90
C HIS A 309 -24.00 0.34 -39.29
N GLY A 310 -22.81 -0.23 -39.51
CA GLY A 310 -22.07 -0.10 -40.75
C GLY A 310 -21.13 1.09 -40.80
N SER A 311 -20.97 1.79 -39.69
CA SER A 311 -20.00 2.85 -39.49
C SER A 311 -18.99 2.44 -38.43
N TRP A 312 -17.76 2.18 -38.85
CA TRP A 312 -16.70 1.68 -38.00
C TRP A 312 -15.93 2.85 -37.39
N ILE A 313 -15.77 2.87 -36.07
CA ILE A 313 -15.11 3.97 -35.35
C ILE A 313 -14.03 3.48 -34.39
N LYS A 314 -12.96 4.28 -34.25
CA LYS A 314 -11.91 4.09 -33.25
C LYS A 314 -11.40 5.43 -32.76
N SER A 315 -11.41 5.64 -31.44
CA SER A 315 -10.74 6.76 -30.81
C SER A 315 -9.26 6.45 -30.60
N LEU A 316 -8.40 7.36 -31.05
CA LEU A 316 -6.95 7.32 -30.93
C LEU A 316 -6.50 8.51 -30.09
N ARG A 317 -5.46 8.34 -29.27
CA ARG A 317 -4.82 9.41 -28.51
C ARG A 317 -3.41 9.62 -29.04
N LEU A 318 -3.17 10.76 -29.67
CA LEU A 318 -1.99 10.99 -30.51
C LEU A 318 -1.36 12.36 -30.22
N GLU A 319 -0.07 12.50 -30.48
CA GLU A 319 0.66 13.75 -30.20
C GLU A 319 0.33 14.83 -31.26
N PRO A 320 -0.09 16.03 -30.87
CA PRO A 320 -0.33 17.14 -31.79
C PRO A 320 0.94 17.59 -32.49
N GLY A 321 0.81 18.10 -33.72
CA GLY A 321 1.92 18.58 -34.55
C GLY A 321 2.71 17.47 -35.25
N GLN A 322 2.32 16.20 -35.07
CA GLN A 322 2.88 15.07 -35.81
C GLN A 322 1.96 14.65 -36.96
N GLN A 323 2.57 13.96 -37.94
CA GLN A 323 1.88 13.34 -39.05
C GLN A 323 2.02 11.83 -38.91
N TYR A 324 0.89 11.13 -38.85
CA TYR A 324 0.83 9.67 -38.74
C TYR A 324 0.33 9.07 -40.05
N ARG A 325 0.90 7.96 -40.47
CA ARG A 325 0.39 7.13 -41.55
C ARG A 325 -0.50 6.03 -41.01
N TYR A 326 -1.58 5.72 -41.71
CA TYR A 326 -2.47 4.61 -41.36
C TYR A 326 -3.16 4.02 -42.59
N ARG A 327 -3.69 2.81 -42.40
CA ARG A 327 -4.58 2.10 -43.33
C ARG A 327 -5.62 1.32 -42.54
N PHE A 328 -6.68 0.94 -43.24
CA PHE A 328 -7.65 -0.01 -42.69
C PHE A 328 -7.37 -1.42 -43.17
N ILE A 329 -7.71 -2.40 -42.35
CA ILE A 329 -7.86 -3.79 -42.77
C ILE A 329 -9.34 -4.12 -42.70
N VAL A 330 -9.94 -4.38 -43.86
CA VAL A 330 -11.36 -4.75 -44.00
C VAL A 330 -11.42 -6.20 -44.46
N ASP A 331 -11.99 -7.08 -43.65
CA ASP A 331 -12.12 -8.51 -43.95
C ASP A 331 -10.80 -9.15 -44.44
N GLY A 332 -9.69 -8.77 -43.80
CA GLY A 332 -8.35 -9.26 -44.10
C GLY A 332 -7.62 -8.57 -45.27
N LYS A 333 -8.24 -7.56 -45.90
CA LYS A 333 -7.62 -6.79 -46.99
C LYS A 333 -7.25 -5.39 -46.56
N TRP A 334 -6.02 -5.00 -46.87
CA TRP A 334 -5.54 -3.64 -46.62
C TRP A 334 -6.13 -2.65 -47.62
N ILE A 335 -6.76 -1.60 -47.10
CA ILE A 335 -7.30 -0.50 -47.91
C ILE A 335 -6.78 0.84 -47.38
N THR A 336 -6.55 1.76 -48.29
CA THR A 336 -6.34 3.17 -47.95
C THR A 336 -7.68 3.78 -47.58
N ASP A 337 -7.70 4.75 -46.67
CA ASP A 337 -8.92 5.46 -46.30
C ASP A 337 -9.51 6.17 -47.54
N PRO A 338 -10.70 5.77 -48.03
CA PRO A 338 -11.30 6.37 -49.21
C PRO A 338 -11.83 7.78 -48.96
N GLU A 339 -12.09 8.15 -47.71
CA GLU A 339 -12.58 9.48 -47.31
C GLU A 339 -11.42 10.46 -47.04
N ASN A 340 -10.18 9.97 -46.93
CA ASN A 340 -9.00 10.79 -46.69
C ASN A 340 -8.26 11.17 -48.00
N PRO A 341 -8.27 12.45 -48.39
CA PRO A 341 -7.59 12.91 -49.60
C PRO A 341 -6.06 12.99 -49.45
N PHE A 342 -5.54 12.94 -48.22
CA PHE A 342 -4.09 13.04 -47.97
C PHE A 342 -3.47 11.65 -47.88
N GLN A 343 -2.55 11.36 -48.80
CA GLN A 343 -1.93 10.05 -48.93
C GLN A 343 -0.44 10.16 -49.26
N GLU A 344 0.34 9.19 -48.83
CA GLU A 344 1.77 9.08 -49.11
C GLU A 344 2.11 7.70 -49.66
N LYS A 345 3.03 7.65 -50.64
CA LYS A 345 3.45 6.38 -51.24
C LYS A 345 4.38 5.62 -50.29
N ASN A 346 4.03 4.38 -49.98
CA ASN A 346 4.81 3.54 -49.08
C ASN A 346 5.91 2.76 -49.84
N PRO A 347 6.87 2.13 -49.12
CA PRO A 347 7.99 1.40 -49.73
C PRO A 347 7.57 0.24 -50.64
N TYR A 348 6.34 -0.26 -50.51
CA TYR A 348 5.78 -1.35 -51.29
C TYR A 348 5.05 -0.87 -52.56
N GLY A 349 5.03 0.44 -52.81
CA GLY A 349 4.42 1.04 -53.98
C GLY A 349 2.92 1.32 -53.85
N GLU A 350 2.32 1.05 -52.69
CA GLU A 350 0.93 1.38 -52.36
C GLU A 350 0.84 2.74 -51.64
N PHE A 351 -0.37 3.16 -51.23
CA PHE A 351 -0.61 4.43 -50.56
C PHE A 351 -1.12 4.25 -49.12
N ASP A 352 -0.49 4.96 -48.19
CA ASP A 352 -0.93 5.09 -46.80
C ASP A 352 -1.69 6.41 -46.63
N SER A 353 -2.73 6.42 -45.81
CA SER A 353 -3.50 7.63 -45.46
C SER A 353 -2.77 8.45 -44.41
N LEU A 354 -2.83 9.77 -44.52
CA LEU A 354 -2.14 10.69 -43.62
C LEU A 354 -3.10 11.32 -42.64
N LEU A 355 -2.79 11.19 -41.35
CA LEU A 355 -3.50 11.84 -40.26
C LEU A 355 -2.61 12.93 -39.66
N LYS A 356 -3.07 14.19 -39.74
CA LYS A 356 -2.42 15.36 -39.12
C LYS A 356 -3.26 15.81 -37.93
N ILE A 357 -2.59 16.09 -36.81
CA ILE A 357 -3.20 16.30 -35.49
C ILE A 357 -2.85 17.65 -34.93
#